data_AF-A0A4P6PII7-F1
#
_entry.id   AF-A0A4P6PII7-F1
#
_cell.length_a   1.000
_cell.length_b   1.000
_cell.length_c   1.000
_cell.angle_alpha   90.00
_cell.angle_beta   90.00
_cell.angle_gamma   90.00
#
_symmetry.space_group_name_H-M   'P 1'
#
loop_
_entity.id
_entity.type
_entity.pdbx_description
1 polymer ?
#
loop_
_entity_poly.entity_id
_entity_poly.type
_entity_poly.pdbx_seq_one_letter_code
_entity_poly.pdbx_strand_id
1 'polypeptide(L)'
;MTRCKHCKTKTDLIDNRCPCCGIEAGKNPADLTKAEKRVLFHALGIRAAAIAHVFAAGVILFQIPHFPSPAVIAVLVIINAGLAYGLLRFSLAAYRAAVVYYFMFGMVNVVSIQRGPEHLGGLLLCLLALYLIGNRTSKAIFERQLPETL
;
A
#
# COMPACT_ATOMS: atom_id res chain seq x y z
N MET A 1 -12.65 -15.82 -11.87
CA MET A 1 -11.63 -15.14 -11.04
C MET A 1 -10.62 -16.12 -10.46
N THR A 2 -9.35 -16.01 -10.85
CA THR A 2 -8.25 -16.77 -10.27
C THR A 2 -7.42 -15.87 -9.33
N ARG A 3 -6.79 -16.46 -8.31
CA ARG A 3 -5.85 -15.71 -7.45
C ARG A 3 -4.47 -15.76 -8.10
N CYS A 4 -3.90 -14.61 -8.43
CA CYS A 4 -2.55 -14.53 -8.97
C CYS A 4 -1.55 -15.11 -7.96
N LYS A 5 -0.65 -16.01 -8.40
CA LYS A 5 0.38 -16.61 -7.53
C LYS A 5 1.43 -15.59 -7.07
N HIS A 6 1.65 -14.54 -7.83
CA HIS A 6 2.67 -13.51 -7.59
C HIS A 6 2.13 -12.38 -6.69
N CYS A 7 1.20 -11.57 -7.18
CA CYS A 7 0.66 -10.43 -6.42
C CYS A 7 -0.53 -10.77 -5.51
N LYS A 8 -0.97 -12.04 -5.47
CA LYS A 8 -2.08 -12.55 -4.61
C LYS A 8 -3.43 -11.85 -4.78
N THR A 9 -3.59 -10.98 -5.77
CA THR A 9 -4.87 -10.36 -6.11
C THR A 9 -5.81 -11.39 -6.74
N LYS A 10 -7.12 -11.24 -6.54
CA LYS A 10 -8.14 -12.02 -7.23
C LYS A 10 -8.58 -11.21 -8.45
N THR A 11 -8.33 -11.73 -9.64
CA THR A 11 -8.67 -11.07 -10.91
C THR A 11 -8.83 -12.11 -12.00
N ASP A 12 -9.50 -11.75 -13.08
CA ASP A 12 -9.44 -12.53 -14.32
C ASP A 12 -8.14 -12.18 -15.06
N LEU A 13 -7.59 -13.17 -15.75
CA LEU A 13 -6.38 -13.01 -16.54
C LEU A 13 -6.73 -12.33 -17.87
N ILE A 14 -5.83 -11.48 -18.35
CA ILE A 14 -5.92 -10.85 -19.67
C ILE A 14 -4.66 -11.29 -20.43
N ASP A 15 -4.82 -11.93 -21.59
CA ASP A 15 -3.71 -12.47 -22.38
C ASP A 15 -2.78 -13.39 -21.57
N ASN A 16 -3.38 -14.27 -20.74
CA ASN A 16 -2.68 -15.15 -19.81
C ASN A 16 -1.78 -14.43 -18.77
N ARG A 17 -1.94 -13.10 -18.60
CA ARG A 17 -1.20 -12.27 -17.64
C ARG A 17 -2.12 -11.73 -16.55
N CYS A 18 -1.55 -11.47 -15.39
CA CYS A 18 -2.27 -10.78 -14.31
C CYS A 18 -2.36 -9.28 -14.63
N PRO A 19 -3.55 -8.66 -14.69
CA PRO A 19 -3.69 -7.23 -15.01
C PRO A 19 -3.11 -6.28 -13.94
N CYS A 20 -2.79 -6.77 -12.73
CA CYS A 20 -2.18 -5.95 -11.70
C CYS A 20 -0.64 -5.97 -11.76
N CYS A 21 -0.03 -7.15 -11.87
CA CYS A 21 1.44 -7.26 -11.88
C CYS A 21 2.04 -7.53 -13.26
N GLY A 22 1.21 -7.75 -14.30
CA GLY A 22 1.61 -8.04 -15.68
C GLY A 22 2.38 -9.34 -15.91
N ILE A 23 2.63 -10.13 -14.86
CA ILE A 23 3.35 -11.41 -14.93
C ILE A 23 2.41 -12.50 -15.47
N GLU A 24 2.94 -13.32 -16.37
CA GLU A 24 2.25 -14.49 -16.94
C GLU A 24 1.84 -15.51 -15.88
N ALA A 25 0.65 -16.08 -16.05
CA ALA A 25 0.13 -17.09 -15.16
C ALA A 25 0.93 -18.39 -15.27
N GLY A 26 1.46 -18.85 -14.13
CA GLY A 26 2.21 -20.10 -14.06
C GLY A 26 3.72 -19.95 -14.25
N LYS A 27 4.21 -18.74 -14.57
CA LYS A 27 5.66 -18.46 -14.64
C LYS A 27 6.33 -18.75 -13.30
N ASN A 28 7.43 -19.49 -13.30
CA ASN A 28 8.13 -19.79 -12.06
C ASN A 28 8.89 -18.56 -11.54
N PRO A 29 9.03 -18.38 -10.21
CA PRO A 29 9.78 -17.28 -9.63
C PRO A 29 11.24 -17.20 -10.08
N ALA A 30 11.85 -18.34 -10.44
CA ALA A 30 13.22 -18.41 -10.95
C ALA A 30 13.37 -17.73 -12.32
N ASP A 31 12.32 -17.79 -13.16
CA ASP A 31 12.33 -17.33 -14.55
C ASP A 31 11.89 -15.87 -14.69
N LEU A 32 11.66 -15.18 -13.57
CA LEU A 32 11.28 -13.77 -13.57
C LEU A 32 12.46 -12.89 -14.00
N THR A 33 12.18 -12.01 -14.95
CA THR A 33 13.09 -10.93 -15.36
C THR A 33 13.35 -9.97 -14.19
N LYS A 34 14.40 -9.15 -14.31
CA LYS A 34 14.70 -8.11 -13.30
C LYS A 34 13.53 -7.14 -13.11
N ALA A 35 12.84 -6.76 -14.19
CA ALA A 35 11.69 -5.88 -14.15
C ALA A 35 10.50 -6.53 -13.42
N GLU A 36 10.18 -7.79 -13.72
CA GLU A 36 9.12 -8.53 -13.02
C GLU A 36 9.42 -8.73 -11.54
N LYS A 37 10.68 -8.99 -11.17
CA LYS A 37 11.11 -9.07 -9.76
C LYS A 37 10.89 -7.74 -9.03
N ARG A 38 11.20 -6.61 -9.68
CA ARG A 38 10.95 -5.26 -9.15
C ARG A 38 9.45 -5.02 -8.97
N VAL A 39 8.63 -5.33 -9.98
CA VAL A 39 7.16 -5.23 -9.90
C VAL A 39 6.61 -6.10 -8.77
N LEU A 40 7.10 -7.34 -8.63
CA LEU A 40 6.70 -8.24 -7.56
C LEU A 40 7.02 -7.66 -6.17
N PHE A 41 8.24 -7.15 -5.98
CA PHE A 41 8.64 -6.51 -4.72
C PHE A 41 7.68 -5.37 -4.34
N HIS A 42 7.38 -4.46 -5.28
CA HIS A 42 6.45 -3.36 -5.02
C HIS A 42 5.01 -3.82 -4.84
N ALA A 43 4.54 -4.82 -5.60
CA ALA A 43 3.21 -5.38 -5.42
C ALA A 43 3.02 -6.01 -4.03
N LEU A 44 4.05 -6.70 -3.52
CA LEU A 44 4.05 -7.22 -2.15
C LEU A 44 4.15 -6.09 -1.12
N GLY A 45 4.96 -5.07 -1.38
CA GLY A 45 5.05 -3.86 -0.56
C GLY A 45 3.72 -3.13 -0.41
N ILE A 46 2.97 -2.96 -1.51
CA ILE A 46 1.62 -2.38 -1.51
C ILE A 46 0.68 -3.20 -0.62
N ARG A 47 0.75 -4.55 -0.68
CA ARG A 47 -0.05 -5.41 0.19
C ARG A 47 0.35 -5.31 1.65
N ALA A 48 1.65 -5.25 1.95
CA ALA A 48 2.14 -5.07 3.30
C ALA A 48 1.65 -3.74 3.90
N ALA A 49 1.71 -2.66 3.13
CA ALA A 49 1.15 -1.37 3.52
C ALA A 49 -0.38 -1.44 3.74
N ALA A 50 -1.11 -2.15 2.89
CA ALA A 50 -2.54 -2.35 3.07
C ALA A 50 -2.87 -3.11 4.37
N ILE A 51 -2.09 -4.16 4.68
CA ILE A 51 -2.22 -4.90 5.95
C ILE A 51 -1.87 -4.00 7.14
N ALA A 52 -0.83 -3.16 7.02
CA ALA A 52 -0.48 -2.20 8.05
C ALA A 52 -1.63 -1.23 8.35
N HIS A 53 -2.38 -0.79 7.33
CA HIS A 53 -3.59 0.01 7.53
C HIS A 53 -4.71 -0.75 8.24
N VAL A 54 -4.91 -2.05 7.95
CA VAL A 54 -5.87 -2.87 8.72
C VAL A 54 -5.45 -2.96 10.18
N PHE A 55 -4.17 -3.21 10.44
CA PHE A 55 -3.63 -3.28 11.79
C PHE A 55 -3.77 -1.94 12.52
N ALA A 56 -3.42 -0.83 11.87
CA ALA A 56 -3.59 0.51 12.42
C ALA A 56 -5.06 0.81 12.75
N ALA A 57 -6.00 0.49 11.84
CA ALA A 57 -7.43 0.64 12.10
C ALA A 57 -7.86 -0.14 13.36
N GLY A 58 -7.39 -1.39 13.50
CA GLY A 58 -7.66 -2.20 14.68
C GLY A 58 -7.12 -1.58 15.98
N VAL A 59 -5.85 -1.16 15.98
CA VAL A 59 -5.22 -0.51 17.15
C VAL A 59 -5.96 0.77 17.55
N ILE A 60 -6.27 1.64 16.57
CA ILE A 60 -6.99 2.90 16.82
C ILE A 60 -8.38 2.60 17.41
N LEU A 61 -9.07 1.57 16.92
CA LEU A 61 -10.38 1.16 17.43
C LEU A 61 -10.32 0.70 18.90
N PHE A 62 -9.27 -0.03 19.31
CA PHE A 62 -9.07 -0.39 20.72
C PHE A 62 -8.78 0.82 21.62
N GLN A 63 -8.23 1.90 21.07
CA GLN A 63 -7.94 3.10 21.84
C GLN A 63 -9.14 4.04 22.00
N ILE A 64 -10.29 3.78 21.35
CA ILE A 64 -11.51 4.61 21.44
C ILE A 64 -11.83 5.14 22.85
N PRO A 65 -11.79 4.32 23.92
CA PRO A 65 -12.15 4.77 25.26
C PRO A 65 -11.23 5.87 25.83
N HIS A 66 -10.03 6.04 25.29
CA HIS A 66 -8.99 6.92 25.83
C HIS A 66 -8.94 8.29 25.14
N PHE A 67 -9.75 8.51 24.11
CA PHE A 67 -9.72 9.76 23.34
C PHE A 67 -10.93 10.64 23.62
N PRO A 68 -10.73 11.96 23.66
CA PRO A 68 -11.79 12.92 23.99
C PRO A 68 -12.86 13.04 22.90
N SER A 69 -12.60 12.59 21.67
CA SER A 69 -13.55 12.64 20.55
C SER A 69 -13.64 11.30 19.80
N PRO A 70 -14.63 10.46 20.14
CA PRO A 70 -14.87 9.19 19.45
C PRO A 70 -15.15 9.34 17.95
N ALA A 71 -15.76 10.46 17.55
CA ALA A 71 -16.09 10.75 16.16
C ALA A 71 -14.83 10.87 15.28
N VAL A 72 -13.78 11.55 15.79
CA VAL A 72 -12.51 11.70 15.07
C VAL A 72 -11.84 10.33 14.86
N ILE A 73 -11.90 9.46 15.87
CA ILE A 73 -11.39 8.09 15.73
C ILE A 73 -12.16 7.30 14.69
N ALA A 74 -13.49 7.34 14.74
CA ALA A 74 -14.31 6.61 13.78
C ALA A 74 -13.94 6.99 12.33
N VAL A 75 -13.73 8.28 12.07
CA VAL A 75 -13.26 8.77 10.75
C VAL A 75 -11.88 8.19 10.40
N LEU A 76 -10.92 8.20 11.34
CA LEU A 76 -9.58 7.68 11.09
C LEU A 76 -9.57 6.17 10.82
N VAL A 77 -10.43 5.41 11.51
CA VAL A 77 -10.65 3.97 11.26
C VAL A 77 -11.22 3.76 9.85
N ILE A 78 -12.22 4.54 9.46
CA ILE A 78 -12.82 4.47 8.11
C ILE A 78 -11.79 4.77 7.03
N ILE A 79 -10.97 5.81 7.21
CA ILE A 79 -9.90 6.17 6.27
C ILE A 79 -8.90 5.02 6.13
N ASN A 80 -8.43 4.45 7.25
CA ASN A 80 -7.48 3.34 7.21
C ASN A 80 -8.09 2.08 6.58
N ALA A 81 -9.34 1.75 6.90
CA ALA A 81 -10.04 0.62 6.29
C ALA A 81 -10.25 0.83 4.77
N GLY A 82 -10.62 2.05 4.35
CA GLY A 82 -10.78 2.41 2.95
C GLY A 82 -9.48 2.33 2.16
N LEU A 83 -8.37 2.84 2.72
CA LEU A 83 -7.03 2.71 2.13
C LEU A 83 -6.61 1.25 2.02
N ALA A 84 -6.76 0.47 3.10
CA ALA A 84 -6.45 -0.96 3.08
C ALA A 84 -7.21 -1.70 1.98
N TYR A 85 -8.53 -1.50 1.91
CA TYR A 85 -9.38 -2.11 0.90
C TYR A 85 -8.97 -1.71 -0.52
N GLY A 86 -8.75 -0.42 -0.76
CA GLY A 86 -8.37 0.09 -2.07
C GLY A 86 -6.98 -0.36 -2.52
N LEU A 87 -6.01 -0.40 -1.62
CA LEU A 87 -4.64 -0.86 -1.89
C LEU A 87 -4.60 -2.38 -2.16
N LEU A 88 -5.37 -3.19 -1.42
CA LEU A 88 -5.49 -4.63 -1.68
C LEU A 88 -6.05 -4.96 -3.07
N ARG A 89 -6.81 -4.02 -3.65
CA ARG A 89 -7.38 -4.12 -5.01
C ARG A 89 -6.56 -3.41 -6.07
N PHE A 90 -5.39 -2.85 -5.73
CA PHE A 90 -4.57 -2.06 -6.64
C PHE A 90 -5.38 -0.93 -7.32
N SER A 91 -6.25 -0.25 -6.57
CA SER A 91 -7.03 0.87 -7.09
C SER A 91 -6.18 2.14 -7.24
N LEU A 92 -6.21 2.76 -8.42
CA LEU A 92 -5.51 4.02 -8.69
C LEU A 92 -5.99 5.16 -7.78
N ALA A 93 -7.28 5.19 -7.45
CA ALA A 93 -7.83 6.18 -6.51
C ALA A 93 -7.24 6.00 -5.11
N ALA A 94 -7.09 4.75 -4.66
CA ALA A 94 -6.49 4.43 -3.37
C ALA A 94 -5.01 4.75 -3.33
N TYR A 95 -4.28 4.54 -4.44
CA TYR A 95 -2.90 4.99 -4.57
C TYR A 95 -2.75 6.50 -4.37
N ARG A 96 -3.55 7.30 -5.09
CA ARG A 96 -3.53 8.76 -4.97
C ARG A 96 -3.84 9.20 -3.54
N ALA A 97 -4.86 8.61 -2.92
CA ALA A 97 -5.21 8.87 -1.54
C ALA A 97 -4.10 8.47 -0.55
N ALA A 98 -3.45 7.32 -0.75
CA ALA A 98 -2.37 6.83 0.09
C ALA A 98 -1.15 7.75 0.03
N VAL A 99 -0.76 8.24 -1.16
CA VAL A 99 0.35 9.19 -1.30
C VAL A 99 0.07 10.48 -0.50
N VAL A 100 -1.14 11.04 -0.62
CA VAL A 100 -1.54 12.23 0.15
C VAL A 100 -1.54 11.92 1.65
N TYR A 101 -2.10 10.78 2.05
CA TYR A 101 -2.16 10.34 3.45
C TYR A 101 -0.77 10.24 4.07
N TYR A 102 0.17 9.54 3.43
CA TYR A 102 1.53 9.37 3.96
C TYR A 102 2.30 10.69 3.94
N PHE A 103 2.08 11.56 2.96
CA PHE A 103 2.68 12.89 2.94
C PHE A 103 2.20 13.74 4.13
N MET A 104 0.88 13.79 4.36
CA MET A 104 0.31 14.52 5.50
C MET A 104 0.79 13.96 6.84
N PHE A 105 0.75 12.63 7.01
CA PHE A 105 1.22 11.98 8.23
C PHE A 105 2.72 12.20 8.45
N GLY A 106 3.52 12.15 7.39
CA GLY A 106 4.94 12.48 7.43
C GLY A 106 5.18 13.91 7.91
N MET A 107 4.49 14.90 7.36
CA MET A 107 4.60 16.30 7.80
C MET A 107 4.27 16.47 9.28
N VAL A 108 3.19 15.85 9.76
CA VAL A 108 2.82 15.89 11.19
C VAL A 108 3.93 15.33 12.07
N ASN A 109 4.58 14.23 11.67
CA ASN A 109 5.68 13.64 12.44
C ASN A 109 6.96 14.47 12.38
N VAL A 110 7.28 15.10 11.23
CA VAL A 110 8.40 16.04 11.13
C VAL A 110 8.21 17.23 12.06
N VAL A 111 7.02 17.82 12.11
CA VAL A 111 6.74 18.93 13.04
C VAL A 111 6.79 18.45 14.50
N SER A 112 6.30 17.23 14.77
CA SER A 112 6.23 16.69 16.12
C SER A 112 7.58 16.20 16.65
N ILE A 113 8.57 15.91 15.79
CA ILE A 113 9.89 15.43 16.23
C ILE A 113 10.62 16.46 17.13
N GLN A 114 10.26 17.73 17.01
CA GLN A 114 10.75 18.79 17.90
C GLN A 114 10.31 18.60 19.36
N ARG A 115 9.29 17.78 19.60
CA ARG A 115 8.71 17.49 20.93
C ARG A 115 9.23 16.19 21.55
N GLY A 116 9.88 15.32 20.78
CA GLY A 116 10.48 14.08 21.28
C GLY A 116 10.85 13.06 20.19
N PRO A 117 11.84 12.17 20.45
CA PRO A 117 12.34 11.18 19.50
C PRO A 117 11.33 10.05 19.18
N GLU A 118 10.28 9.88 19.97
CA GLU A 118 9.20 8.90 19.75
C GLU A 118 8.50 9.06 18.39
N HIS A 119 8.54 10.27 17.80
CA HIS A 119 7.98 10.56 16.48
C HIS A 119 8.87 10.09 15.31
N LEU A 120 10.14 9.73 15.57
CA LEU A 120 11.06 9.22 14.55
C LEU A 120 10.55 7.92 13.92
N GLY A 121 9.96 7.04 14.74
CA GLY A 121 9.38 5.78 14.25
C GLY A 121 8.25 6.00 13.23
N GLY A 122 7.35 6.94 13.52
CA GLY A 122 6.27 7.33 12.61
C GLY A 122 6.78 7.94 11.30
N LEU A 123 7.83 8.76 11.38
CA LEU A 123 8.49 9.33 10.21
C LEU A 123 9.13 8.25 9.33
N LEU A 124 9.90 7.33 9.91
CA LEU A 124 10.54 6.24 9.18
C LEU A 124 9.52 5.33 8.50
N LEU A 125 8.41 5.02 9.18
CA LEU A 125 7.33 4.24 8.62
C LEU A 125 6.71 4.94 7.38
N CYS A 126 6.52 6.25 7.44
CA CYS A 126 6.00 7.02 6.30
C CYS A 126 6.98 7.09 5.14
N LEU A 127 8.26 7.30 5.39
CA LEU A 127 9.28 7.27 4.35
C LEU A 127 9.35 5.90 3.69
N LEU A 128 9.26 4.82 4.47
CA LEU A 128 9.19 3.45 3.94
C LEU A 128 7.92 3.22 3.11
N ALA A 129 6.76 3.67 3.59
CA ALA A 129 5.50 3.55 2.85
C ALA A 129 5.54 4.33 1.53
N LEU A 130 6.07 5.56 1.54
CA LEU A 130 6.29 6.38 0.35
C LEU A 130 7.32 5.75 -0.59
N TYR A 131 8.38 5.15 -0.07
CA TYR A 131 9.34 4.41 -0.89
C TYR A 131 8.66 3.22 -1.58
N LEU A 132 7.80 2.49 -0.87
CA LEU A 132 7.12 1.32 -1.40
C LEU A 132 6.00 1.66 -2.39
N ILE A 133 5.29 2.78 -2.20
CA ILE A 133 4.07 3.13 -2.95
C ILE A 133 4.27 4.34 -3.87
N GLY A 134 5.03 5.35 -3.46
CA GLY A 134 5.19 6.64 -4.14
C GLY A 134 6.19 6.67 -5.30
N ASN A 135 6.73 5.52 -5.74
CA ASN A 135 7.70 5.43 -6.84
C ASN A 135 7.03 5.15 -8.20
N ARG A 136 7.80 5.32 -9.30
CA ARG A 136 7.34 5.11 -10.68
C ARG A 136 6.83 3.69 -10.95
N THR A 137 7.52 2.66 -10.44
CA THR A 137 7.13 1.25 -10.59
C THR A 137 5.76 0.99 -9.98
N SER A 138 5.51 1.54 -8.79
CA SER A 138 4.27 1.33 -8.06
C SER A 138 3.12 2.06 -8.74
N LYS A 139 3.33 3.31 -9.19
CA LYS A 139 2.37 4.03 -10.02
C LYS A 139 1.98 3.20 -11.26
N ALA A 140 2.95 2.62 -11.96
CA ALA A 140 2.70 1.80 -13.13
C ALA A 140 1.87 0.54 -12.82
N ILE A 141 2.07 -0.10 -11.66
CA ILE A 141 1.22 -1.20 -11.18
C ILE A 141 -0.24 -0.75 -11.02
N PHE A 142 -0.48 0.41 -10.41
CA PHE A 142 -1.83 0.96 -10.24
C PHE A 142 -2.46 1.41 -11.57
N GLU A 143 -1.65 1.82 -12.53
CA GLU A 143 -2.05 2.15 -13.91
C GLU A 143 -2.15 0.91 -14.82
N ARG A 144 -1.83 -0.29 -14.31
CA ARG A 144 -1.87 -1.56 -15.04
C ARG A 144 -0.93 -1.62 -16.25
N GLN A 145 0.21 -0.94 -16.16
CA GLN A 145 1.25 -1.01 -17.19
C GLN A 145 2.01 -2.33 -17.11
N LEU A 146 2.55 -2.76 -18.25
CA LEU A 146 3.31 -4.01 -18.34
C LEU A 146 4.72 -3.84 -17.74
N PRO A 147 5.28 -4.88 -17.11
CA PRO A 147 6.65 -4.85 -16.56
C PRO A 147 7.72 -4.51 -17.60
N GLU A 148 7.49 -4.86 -18.86
CA GLU A 148 8.41 -4.64 -19.98
C GLU A 148 8.57 -3.15 -20.34
N THR A 149 7.64 -2.29 -19.91
CA THR A 149 7.65 -0.85 -20.21
C THR A 149 8.26 0.00 -19.08
N LEU A 150 8.92 -0.65 -18.09
CA LEU A 150 9.39 -0.04 -16.83
C LEU A 150 10.90 0.14 -16.71
#